data_AF-A0A388S8V5-F1
#
_entry.id   AF-A0A388S8V5-F1
#
_cell.length_a   1.000
_cell.length_b   1.000
_cell.length_c   1.000
_cell.angle_alpha   90.00
_cell.angle_beta   90.00
_cell.angle_gamma   90.00
#
_symmetry.space_group_name_H-M   'P 1'
#
loop_
_entity.id
_entity.type
_entity.pdbx_description
1 polymer ?
#
loop_
_entity_poly.entity_id
_entity_poly.type
_entity_poly.pdbx_seq_one_letter_code
_entity_poly.pdbx_strand_id
1 'polypeptide(L)'
;MLIPTLCQEYQTVLYLDADTIVAGDIDPLLQPAQGDEPAACVPESLTFSRSYGKNDIDRQNATLHLKYPEKYFNAGMVVFYPRNIDAKAFNAEVSDTLAHRNLPMLDQDCLNIILNTRVRMLDIRYNLTVHTWPKLPPLIGDRTLRRTIESALQSPVVIHYTTAEKPWRSKLYPYHDKWWKAAKETPFYEKLRAAANVHHRDDLLKFCYHCLLSPISKSHRESAAKYGYRFFSRF
;
A
#
# COMPACT_ATOMS: atom_id res chain seq x y z
N MET A 1 10.60 11.72 -4.97
CA MET A 1 11.50 11.76 -6.15
C MET A 1 12.90 12.32 -5.89
N LEU A 2 13.16 13.21 -4.91
CA LEU A 2 14.51 13.76 -4.69
C LEU A 2 15.44 12.90 -3.82
N ILE A 3 14.89 11.95 -3.05
CA ILE A 3 15.66 11.07 -2.15
C ILE A 3 16.85 10.39 -2.86
N PRO A 4 16.68 9.77 -4.04
CA PRO A 4 17.80 9.19 -4.78
C PRO A 4 18.98 10.11 -4.99
N THR A 5 18.76 11.42 -5.15
CA THR A 5 19.81 12.37 -5.55
C THR A 5 20.34 13.18 -4.38
N LEU A 6 19.52 13.39 -3.34
CA LEU A 6 19.92 14.08 -2.12
C LEU A 6 20.63 13.19 -1.10
N CYS A 7 20.38 11.87 -1.13
CA CYS A 7 20.88 10.95 -0.11
C CYS A 7 22.02 10.04 -0.64
N GLN A 8 22.87 10.56 -1.52
CA GLN A 8 23.93 9.80 -2.20
C GLN A 8 25.01 9.24 -1.25
N GLU A 9 25.16 9.83 -0.06
CA GLU A 9 26.07 9.36 0.97
C GLU A 9 25.60 8.04 1.61
N TYR A 10 24.29 7.77 1.59
CA TYR A 10 23.69 6.58 2.19
C TYR A 10 23.72 5.39 1.22
N GLN A 11 23.99 4.21 1.77
CA GLN A 11 23.98 2.96 0.99
C GLN A 11 22.56 2.47 0.71
N THR A 12 21.67 2.61 1.70
CA THR A 12 20.27 2.22 1.66
C THR A 12 19.44 3.31 2.32
N VAL A 13 18.31 3.68 1.70
CA VAL A 13 17.34 4.63 2.27
C VAL A 13 15.95 4.03 2.18
N LEU A 14 15.30 3.80 3.33
CA LEU A 14 13.90 3.38 3.38
C LEU A 14 13.00 4.62 3.47
N TYR A 15 12.17 4.83 2.45
CA TYR A 15 11.09 5.80 2.44
C TYR A 15 9.78 5.12 2.86
N LEU A 16 9.00 5.80 3.72
CA LEU A 16 7.66 5.41 4.15
C LEU A 16 6.74 6.62 4.15
N ASP A 17 5.53 6.47 3.60
CA ASP A 17 4.48 7.48 3.71
C ASP A 17 4.07 7.68 5.18
N ALA A 18 3.62 8.89 5.51
CA ALA A 18 3.27 9.29 6.87
C ALA A 18 2.01 8.57 7.42
N ASP A 19 1.21 7.96 6.54
CA ASP A 19 0.04 7.16 6.88
C ASP A 19 0.33 5.66 6.80
N THR A 20 1.54 5.29 7.22
CA THR A 20 1.97 3.90 7.42
C THR A 20 2.15 3.56 8.91
N ILE A 21 2.14 2.27 9.23
CA ILE A 21 2.53 1.74 10.54
C ILE A 21 3.50 0.58 10.34
N VAL A 22 4.68 0.69 10.96
CA VAL A 22 5.63 -0.43 11.06
C VAL A 22 5.15 -1.37 12.15
N ALA A 23 4.78 -2.58 11.77
CA ALA A 23 4.15 -3.60 12.60
C ALA A 23 4.99 -4.87 12.76
N GLY A 24 6.16 -4.92 12.13
CA GLY A 24 7.12 -6.02 12.18
C GLY A 24 8.54 -5.54 11.93
N ASP A 25 9.47 -6.50 11.81
CA ASP A 25 10.89 -6.22 11.60
C ASP A 25 11.19 -5.69 10.19
N ILE A 26 11.84 -4.54 10.12
CA ILE A 26 12.24 -3.86 8.87
C ILE A 26 13.74 -3.97 8.58
N ASP A 27 14.53 -4.59 9.45
CA ASP A 27 15.97 -4.79 9.25
C ASP A 27 16.31 -5.48 7.91
N PRO A 28 15.49 -6.43 7.40
CA PRO A 28 15.70 -7.00 6.07
C PRO A 28 15.61 -5.98 4.92
N LEU A 29 14.86 -4.88 5.09
CA LEU A 29 14.76 -3.80 4.09
C LEU A 29 15.96 -2.87 4.10
N LEU A 30 16.69 -2.80 5.21
CA LEU A 30 17.84 -1.91 5.38
C LEU A 30 19.14 -2.50 4.82
N GLN A 31 19.09 -3.76 4.36
CA GLN A 31 20.23 -4.40 3.71
C GLN A 31 20.60 -3.69 2.40
N PRO A 32 21.89 -3.71 2.01
CA PRO A 32 22.35 -3.20 0.72
C PRO A 32 21.63 -3.83 -0.48
N ALA A 33 21.76 -3.18 -1.64
CA ALA A 33 21.36 -3.76 -2.92
C ALA A 33 22.01 -5.13 -3.15
N GLN A 34 21.28 -6.03 -3.79
CA GLN A 34 21.75 -7.39 -4.14
C GLN A 34 22.47 -7.44 -5.49
N GLY A 35 22.35 -6.37 -6.28
CA GLY A 35 23.04 -6.14 -7.54
C GLY A 35 23.05 -4.66 -7.87
N ASP A 36 22.75 -4.34 -9.13
CA ASP A 36 22.69 -2.97 -9.63
C ASP A 36 21.29 -2.35 -9.50
N GLU A 37 20.34 -2.95 -8.77
CA GLU A 37 19.01 -2.36 -8.66
C GLU A 37 19.07 -0.97 -8.00
N PRO A 38 18.39 0.05 -8.55
CA PRO A 38 18.32 1.38 -7.96
C PRO A 38 17.32 1.44 -6.79
N ALA A 39 16.37 0.52 -6.76
CA ALA A 39 15.34 0.47 -5.73
C ALA A 39 14.74 -0.93 -5.55
N ALA A 40 14.15 -1.17 -4.38
CA ALA A 40 13.26 -2.28 -4.12
C ALA A 40 11.89 -1.76 -3.63
N CYS A 41 10.81 -2.25 -4.24
CA CYS A 41 9.45 -1.77 -4.03
C CYS A 41 8.45 -2.92 -3.93
N VAL A 42 7.26 -2.64 -3.40
CA VAL A 42 6.17 -3.62 -3.33
C VAL A 42 5.18 -3.40 -4.47
N PRO A 43 4.82 -4.45 -5.24
CA PRO A 43 3.83 -4.30 -6.30
C PRO A 43 2.51 -3.75 -5.76
N GLU A 44 1.88 -2.85 -6.51
CA GLU A 44 0.57 -2.32 -6.13
C GLU A 44 -0.46 -3.46 -6.10
N SER A 45 -1.30 -3.44 -5.06
CA SER A 45 -2.32 -4.46 -4.80
C SER A 45 -3.31 -4.62 -5.95
N LEU A 46 -3.58 -3.52 -6.65
CA LEU A 46 -4.42 -3.49 -7.84
C LEU A 46 -3.78 -4.28 -8.98
N THR A 47 -2.46 -4.28 -9.13
CA THR A 47 -1.73 -5.03 -10.17
C THR A 47 -1.93 -6.55 -10.05
N PHE A 48 -2.15 -7.06 -8.83
CA PHE A 48 -2.47 -8.47 -8.59
C PHE A 48 -3.92 -8.84 -8.96
N SER A 49 -4.79 -7.84 -9.09
CA SER A 49 -6.20 -8.03 -9.31
C SER A 49 -6.56 -8.00 -10.78
N ARG A 50 -6.22 -9.08 -11.50
CA ARG A 50 -6.74 -9.31 -12.86
C ARG A 50 -8.27 -9.38 -12.94
N SER A 51 -8.94 -9.49 -11.78
CA SER A 51 -10.40 -9.62 -11.65
C SER A 51 -11.11 -8.31 -11.25
N TYR A 52 -10.42 -7.31 -10.67
CA TYR A 52 -11.01 -5.99 -10.44
C TYR A 52 -10.91 -5.17 -11.71
N GLY A 53 -12.02 -5.05 -12.45
CA GLY A 53 -12.17 -4.09 -13.54
C GLY A 53 -10.95 -4.01 -14.45
N LYS A 54 -10.83 -4.98 -15.36
CA LYS A 54 -9.82 -5.10 -16.44
C LYS A 54 -9.59 -3.83 -17.29
N ASN A 55 -10.27 -2.73 -16.98
CA ASN A 55 -10.27 -1.51 -17.75
C ASN A 55 -9.42 -0.39 -17.15
N ASP A 56 -9.30 -0.24 -15.83
CA ASP A 56 -8.68 0.98 -15.26
C ASP A 56 -7.16 0.85 -15.06
N ILE A 57 -6.69 -0.30 -14.56
CA ILE A 57 -5.26 -0.58 -14.38
C ILE A 57 -4.61 -0.84 -15.74
N ASP A 58 -5.27 -1.62 -16.62
CA ASP A 58 -4.78 -1.85 -17.97
C ASP A 58 -4.79 -0.55 -18.78
N ARG A 59 -5.76 0.37 -18.57
CA ARG A 59 -5.71 1.72 -19.17
C ARG A 59 -4.58 2.58 -18.60
N GLN A 60 -4.40 2.63 -17.28
CA GLN A 60 -3.31 3.39 -16.67
C GLN A 60 -1.95 2.86 -17.14
N ASN A 61 -1.72 1.55 -17.04
CA ASN A 61 -0.50 0.91 -17.52
C ASN A 61 -0.31 1.09 -19.04
N ALA A 62 -1.38 1.03 -19.83
CA ALA A 62 -1.32 1.32 -21.26
C ALA A 62 -0.92 2.78 -21.55
N THR A 63 -1.34 3.74 -20.72
CA THR A 63 -0.93 5.15 -20.86
C THR A 63 0.51 5.42 -20.41
N LEU A 64 1.04 4.62 -19.48
CA LEU A 64 2.42 4.77 -18.99
C LEU A 64 3.44 4.05 -19.88
N HIS A 65 3.01 3.15 -20.77
CA HIS A 65 3.85 2.39 -21.69
C HIS A 65 5.01 1.65 -21.00
N LEU A 66 4.74 1.07 -19.82
CA LEU A 66 5.73 0.35 -19.03
C LEU A 66 6.19 -0.92 -19.73
N LYS A 67 7.49 -1.22 -19.65
CA LYS A 67 8.08 -2.44 -20.22
C LYS A 67 7.61 -3.70 -19.48
N TYR A 68 7.44 -3.59 -18.16
CA TYR A 68 7.03 -4.61 -17.22
C TYR A 68 5.87 -4.07 -16.36
N PRO A 69 4.63 -4.04 -16.87
CA PRO A 69 3.46 -3.54 -16.13
C PRO A 69 3.19 -4.29 -14.82
N GLU A 70 3.56 -5.57 -14.76
CA GLU A 70 3.44 -6.41 -13.55
C GLU A 70 4.37 -5.96 -12.41
N LYS A 71 5.38 -5.14 -12.71
CA LYS A 71 6.27 -4.51 -11.75
C LYS A 71 5.79 -3.14 -11.28
N TYR A 72 4.58 -2.71 -11.66
CA TYR A 72 4.01 -1.47 -11.16
C TYR A 72 3.84 -1.52 -9.64
N PHE A 73 4.47 -0.58 -8.94
CA PHE A 73 4.59 -0.57 -7.49
C PHE A 73 3.93 0.65 -6.84
N ASN A 74 3.52 0.49 -5.59
CA ASN A 74 3.04 1.59 -4.75
C ASN A 74 4.23 2.41 -4.25
N ALA A 75 4.21 3.74 -4.39
CA ALA A 75 5.33 4.61 -4.02
C ALA A 75 5.39 4.99 -2.53
N GLY A 76 4.40 4.62 -1.72
CA GLY A 76 4.40 4.94 -0.30
C GLY A 76 5.30 4.06 0.57
N MET A 77 5.96 3.06 -0.03
CA MET A 77 7.16 2.46 0.52
C MET A 77 8.14 2.18 -0.61
N VAL A 78 9.34 2.75 -0.49
CA VAL A 78 10.43 2.51 -1.44
C VAL A 78 11.74 2.37 -0.68
N VAL A 79 12.48 1.29 -0.94
CA VAL A 79 13.89 1.20 -0.56
C VAL A 79 14.71 1.71 -1.72
N PHE A 80 15.36 2.86 -1.56
CA PHE A 80 16.30 3.39 -2.53
C PHE A 80 17.72 2.89 -2.24
N TYR A 81 18.48 2.69 -3.30
CA TYR A 81 19.92 2.42 -3.28
C TYR A 81 20.63 3.56 -4.01
N PRO A 82 20.84 4.72 -3.35
CA PRO A 82 21.31 5.94 -4.02
C PRO A 82 22.61 5.74 -4.81
N ARG A 83 23.53 4.91 -4.31
CA ARG A 83 24.81 4.61 -4.98
C ARG A 83 24.67 3.89 -6.33
N ASN A 84 23.53 3.23 -6.58
CA ASN A 84 23.23 2.57 -7.85
C ASN A 84 22.53 3.50 -8.86
N ILE A 85 22.36 4.78 -8.49
CA ILE A 85 21.64 5.80 -9.26
C ILE A 85 22.62 6.91 -9.64
N ASP A 86 22.79 7.14 -10.94
CA ASP A 86 23.42 8.37 -11.42
C ASP A 86 22.45 9.53 -11.17
N ALA A 87 22.79 10.39 -10.21
CA ALA A 87 21.92 11.48 -9.78
C ALA A 87 21.60 12.48 -10.90
N LYS A 88 22.53 12.72 -11.82
CA LYS A 88 22.33 13.67 -12.92
C LYS A 88 21.38 13.09 -13.97
N ALA A 89 21.61 11.83 -14.37
CA ALA A 89 20.74 11.13 -15.30
C ALA A 89 19.32 10.96 -14.74
N PHE A 90 19.22 10.55 -13.46
CA PHE A 90 17.94 10.37 -12.79
C PHE A 90 17.14 11.68 -12.72
N ASN A 91 17.77 12.79 -12.32
CA ASN A 91 17.08 14.08 -12.29
C ASN A 91 16.63 14.53 -13.69
N ALA A 92 17.43 14.28 -14.73
CA ALA A 92 17.05 14.58 -16.10
C ALA A 92 15.83 13.76 -16.54
N GLU A 93 15.79 12.47 -16.24
CA GLU A 93 14.64 11.60 -16.54
C GLU A 93 13.38 11.99 -15.75
N VAL A 94 13.53 12.38 -14.48
CA VAL A 94 12.41 12.93 -13.68
C VAL A 94 11.87 14.20 -14.32
N SER A 95 12.73 15.15 -14.66
CA SER A 95 12.30 16.40 -15.31
C SER A 95 11.62 16.16 -16.65
N ASP A 96 12.19 15.29 -17.50
CA ASP A 96 11.60 14.94 -18.78
C ASP A 96 10.23 14.26 -18.63
N THR A 97 10.13 13.30 -17.72
CA THR A 97 8.89 12.55 -17.46
C THR A 97 7.78 13.48 -16.95
N LEU A 98 8.08 14.37 -16.00
CA LEU A 98 7.12 15.34 -15.46
C LEU A 98 6.67 16.38 -16.49
N ALA A 99 7.55 16.75 -17.43
CA ALA A 99 7.25 17.75 -18.46
C ALA A 99 6.42 17.18 -19.63
N HIS A 100 6.60 15.90 -19.96
CA HIS A 100 6.11 15.35 -21.22
C HIS A 100 5.11 14.19 -21.08
N ARG A 101 4.81 13.70 -19.88
CA ARG A 101 3.88 12.59 -19.65
C ARG A 101 2.65 13.04 -18.86
N ASN A 102 1.52 12.41 -19.14
CA ASN A 102 0.34 12.48 -18.29
C ASN A 102 0.50 11.45 -17.15
N LEU A 103 0.55 11.92 -15.91
CA LEU A 103 0.85 11.12 -14.72
C LEU A 103 -0.34 11.19 -13.73
N PRO A 104 -1.37 10.34 -13.89
CA PRO A 104 -2.51 10.31 -12.98
C PRO A 104 -2.15 10.20 -11.50
N MET A 105 -1.08 9.49 -11.17
CA MET A 105 -0.55 9.28 -9.82
C MET A 105 0.80 9.99 -9.61
N LEU A 106 1.04 11.08 -10.35
CA LEU A 106 2.19 11.99 -10.19
C LEU A 106 3.53 11.26 -10.00
N ASP A 107 4.10 11.34 -8.80
CA ASP A 107 5.41 10.81 -8.46
C ASP A 107 5.46 9.28 -8.47
N GLN A 108 4.36 8.60 -8.13
CA GLN A 108 4.29 7.14 -8.24
C GLN A 108 4.44 6.70 -9.70
N ASP A 109 3.74 7.34 -10.63
CA ASP A 109 3.84 7.02 -12.06
C ASP A 109 5.22 7.36 -12.61
N CYS A 110 5.77 8.51 -12.23
CA CYS A 110 7.11 8.92 -12.62
C CYS A 110 8.17 7.90 -12.19
N LEU A 111 8.14 7.48 -10.92
CA LEU A 111 9.05 6.45 -10.40
C LEU A 111 8.85 5.11 -11.09
N ASN A 112 7.60 4.73 -11.37
CA ASN A 112 7.30 3.50 -12.09
C ASN A 112 7.79 3.51 -13.53
N ILE A 113 7.78 4.65 -14.22
CA ILE A 113 8.37 4.80 -15.56
C ILE A 113 9.89 4.63 -15.51
N ILE A 114 10.55 5.38 -14.61
CA ILE A 114 12.02 5.47 -14.55
C ILE A 114 12.65 4.16 -14.05
N LEU A 115 12.04 3.53 -13.04
CA LEU A 115 12.65 2.39 -12.34
C LEU A 115 12.19 1.03 -12.89
N ASN A 116 11.20 0.99 -13.79
CA ASN A 116 10.47 -0.21 -14.20
C ASN A 116 11.35 -1.43 -14.53
N THR A 117 12.47 -1.18 -15.20
CA THR A 117 13.33 -2.22 -15.76
C THR A 117 14.33 -2.78 -14.75
N ARG A 118 14.66 -2.03 -13.70
CA ARG A 118 15.70 -2.38 -12.72
C ARG A 118 15.18 -2.51 -11.29
N VAL A 119 13.92 -2.19 -11.01
CA VAL A 119 13.35 -2.31 -9.66
C VAL A 119 13.22 -3.77 -9.22
N ARG A 120 13.60 -4.04 -7.97
CA ARG A 120 13.42 -5.34 -7.30
C ARG A 120 12.07 -5.39 -6.60
N MET A 121 11.29 -6.45 -6.82
CA MET A 121 9.98 -6.61 -6.17
C MET A 121 10.13 -7.26 -4.78
N LEU A 122 9.47 -6.67 -3.79
CA LEU A 122 9.44 -7.12 -2.40
C LEU A 122 8.13 -7.88 -2.08
N ASP A 123 8.16 -8.65 -0.99
CA ASP A 123 6.96 -9.27 -0.44
C ASP A 123 5.95 -8.19 -0.02
N ILE A 124 4.68 -8.40 -0.37
CA ILE A 124 3.57 -7.49 -0.10
C ILE A 124 3.39 -7.12 1.39
N ARG A 125 3.90 -7.91 2.32
CA ARG A 125 3.88 -7.58 3.76
C ARG A 125 4.64 -6.30 4.10
N TYR A 126 5.58 -5.89 3.25
CA TYR A 126 6.39 -4.69 3.46
C TYR A 126 5.70 -3.40 2.96
N ASN A 127 4.52 -3.48 2.34
CA ASN A 127 3.65 -2.34 2.03
C ASN A 127 2.21 -2.84 1.83
N LEU A 128 1.58 -3.28 2.92
CA LEU A 128 0.25 -3.86 2.87
C LEU A 128 -0.81 -2.75 2.76
N THR A 129 -1.37 -2.54 1.57
CA THR A 129 -2.43 -1.53 1.32
C THR A 129 -3.80 -2.07 1.71
N VAL A 130 -4.34 -1.62 2.84
CA VAL A 130 -5.45 -2.34 3.51
C VAL A 130 -6.84 -2.22 2.86
N HIS A 131 -7.04 -1.27 1.95
CA HIS A 131 -8.35 -0.92 1.39
C HIS A 131 -8.85 -1.90 0.33
N THR A 132 -7.96 -2.62 -0.36
CA THR A 132 -8.33 -3.58 -1.43
C THR A 132 -8.59 -4.98 -0.89
N TRP A 133 -8.08 -5.30 0.31
CA TRP A 133 -7.94 -6.67 0.77
C TRP A 133 -9.20 -7.44 1.15
N PRO A 134 -10.26 -6.84 1.74
CA PRO A 134 -11.49 -7.59 2.02
C PRO A 134 -12.11 -8.24 0.78
N LYS A 135 -11.70 -7.79 -0.42
CA LYS A 135 -12.27 -8.19 -1.70
C LYS A 135 -11.30 -9.05 -2.54
N LEU A 136 -10.01 -9.07 -2.24
CA LEU A 136 -8.98 -9.74 -3.06
C LEU A 136 -8.94 -11.27 -2.91
N PRO A 137 -8.81 -11.88 -1.72
CA PRO A 137 -8.66 -13.34 -1.60
C PRO A 137 -9.79 -14.18 -2.23
N PRO A 138 -11.07 -13.77 -2.17
CA PRO A 138 -12.15 -14.49 -2.86
C PRO A 138 -12.10 -14.41 -4.38
N LEU A 139 -11.46 -13.38 -4.95
CA LEU A 139 -11.45 -13.10 -6.40
C LEU A 139 -10.19 -13.56 -7.12
N ILE A 140 -9.20 -14.06 -6.38
CA ILE A 140 -7.93 -14.55 -6.91
C ILE A 140 -8.02 -16.06 -7.14
N GLY A 141 -8.00 -16.46 -8.42
CA GLY A 141 -7.97 -17.87 -8.82
C GLY A 141 -6.61 -18.55 -8.61
N ASP A 142 -5.54 -17.77 -8.48
CA ASP A 142 -4.19 -18.28 -8.20
C ASP A 142 -4.02 -18.60 -6.70
N ARG A 143 -3.88 -19.89 -6.39
CA ARG A 143 -3.74 -20.38 -5.02
C ARG A 143 -2.45 -19.93 -4.34
N THR A 144 -1.36 -19.78 -5.09
CA THR A 144 -0.06 -19.35 -4.56
C THR A 144 -0.14 -17.88 -4.18
N LEU A 145 -0.63 -17.04 -5.10
CA LEU A 145 -0.83 -15.62 -4.85
C LEU A 145 -1.78 -15.39 -3.67
N ARG A 146 -2.88 -16.15 -3.61
CA ARG A 146 -3.81 -16.11 -2.48
C ARG A 146 -3.13 -16.42 -1.15
N ARG A 147 -2.29 -17.45 -1.07
CA ARG A 147 -1.54 -17.79 0.15
C ARG A 147 -0.56 -16.70 0.54
N THR A 148 0.14 -16.09 -0.42
CA THR A 148 1.04 -14.95 -0.16
C THR A 148 0.26 -13.79 0.48
N ILE A 149 -0.90 -13.46 -0.07
CA ILE A 149 -1.83 -12.43 0.43
C ILE A 149 -2.36 -12.75 1.82
N GLU A 150 -2.80 -13.98 2.06
CA GLU A 150 -3.27 -14.43 3.37
C GLU A 150 -2.14 -14.39 4.42
N SER A 151 -0.91 -14.77 4.04
CA SER A 151 0.25 -14.68 4.93
C SER A 151 0.61 -13.24 5.28
N ALA A 152 0.57 -12.32 4.32
CA ALA A 152 0.86 -10.90 4.56
C ALA A 152 -0.20 -10.24 5.45
N LEU A 153 -1.47 -10.66 5.33
CA LEU A 153 -2.54 -10.21 6.23
C LEU A 153 -2.33 -10.67 7.68
N GLN A 154 -1.84 -11.89 7.87
CA GLN A 154 -1.60 -12.43 9.20
C GLN A 154 -0.40 -11.76 9.88
N SER A 155 0.65 -11.47 9.10
CA SER A 155 1.91 -10.93 9.60
C SER A 155 2.42 -9.76 8.75
N PRO A 156 1.73 -8.60 8.76
CA PRO A 156 2.21 -7.42 8.04
C PRO A 156 3.44 -6.83 8.73
N VAL A 157 4.40 -6.37 7.94
CA VAL A 157 5.58 -5.63 8.41
C VAL A 157 5.34 -4.13 8.32
N VAL A 158 4.78 -3.65 7.20
CA VAL A 158 4.32 -2.27 7.06
C VAL A 158 2.88 -2.28 6.60
N ILE A 159 2.03 -1.55 7.31
CA ILE A 159 0.61 -1.40 7.01
C ILE A 159 0.42 0.00 6.45
N HIS A 160 -0.19 0.12 5.28
CA HIS A 160 -0.33 1.39 4.58
C HIS A 160 -1.81 1.74 4.37
N TYR A 161 -2.20 2.90 4.91
CA TYR A 161 -3.56 3.41 4.92
C TYR A 161 -3.85 4.34 3.74
N THR A 162 -3.64 3.88 2.50
CA THR A 162 -3.59 4.72 1.27
C THR A 162 -4.86 5.49 0.88
N THR A 163 -6.01 5.30 1.54
CA THR A 163 -7.27 5.96 1.17
C THR A 163 -7.61 7.13 2.08
N ALA A 164 -8.66 7.87 1.73
CA ALA A 164 -9.21 8.93 2.60
C ALA A 164 -9.82 8.37 3.89
N GLU A 165 -10.19 7.08 3.89
CA GLU A 165 -10.62 6.37 5.08
C GLU A 165 -9.42 5.96 5.91
N LYS A 166 -9.45 6.32 7.18
CA LYS A 166 -8.28 6.22 8.06
C LYS A 166 -8.64 5.47 9.35
N PRO A 167 -7.68 4.76 9.96
CA PRO A 167 -7.94 3.89 11.10
C PRO A 167 -8.44 4.65 12.34
N TRP A 168 -8.21 5.96 12.45
CA TRP A 168 -8.74 6.76 13.56
C TRP A 168 -10.23 7.11 13.42
N ARG A 169 -10.87 6.84 12.28
CA ARG A 169 -12.30 7.13 12.05
C ARG A 169 -13.23 6.02 12.56
N SER A 170 -12.81 4.76 12.43
CA SER A 170 -13.65 3.61 12.76
C SER A 170 -12.86 2.43 13.30
N LYS A 171 -13.37 1.83 14.39
CA LYS A 171 -12.85 0.57 14.96
C LYS A 171 -12.96 -0.63 14.02
N LEU A 172 -13.82 -0.55 13.01
CA LEU A 172 -13.98 -1.59 12.01
C LEU A 172 -12.91 -1.55 10.92
N TYR A 173 -12.16 -0.45 10.83
CA TYR A 173 -11.14 -0.30 9.82
C TYR A 173 -9.97 -1.28 10.09
N PRO A 174 -9.44 -1.98 9.07
CA PRO A 174 -8.38 -2.97 9.25
C PRO A 174 -7.19 -2.43 10.04
N TYR A 175 -6.70 -3.22 11.00
CA TYR A 175 -5.57 -2.88 11.86
C TYR A 175 -5.71 -1.56 12.66
N HIS A 176 -6.95 -1.12 12.91
CA HIS A 176 -7.26 0.00 13.81
C HIS A 176 -6.43 -0.03 15.10
N ASP A 177 -6.37 -1.19 15.75
CA ASP A 177 -5.70 -1.35 17.05
C ASP A 177 -4.18 -1.13 16.96
N LYS A 178 -3.55 -1.49 15.84
CA LYS A 178 -2.11 -1.24 15.63
C LYS A 178 -1.82 0.25 15.48
N TRP A 179 -2.66 0.97 14.73
CA TRP A 179 -2.52 2.43 14.60
C TRP A 179 -2.69 3.14 15.96
N TRP A 180 -3.74 2.79 16.72
CA TRP A 180 -3.96 3.40 18.03
C TRP A 180 -2.94 2.99 19.09
N LYS A 181 -2.35 1.80 18.98
CA LYS A 181 -1.21 1.41 19.81
C LYS A 181 -0.03 2.36 19.58
N ALA A 182 0.34 2.61 18.33
CA ALA A 182 1.41 3.57 18.00
C ALA A 182 1.04 5.00 18.42
N ALA A 183 -0.20 5.44 18.17
CA ALA A 183 -0.64 6.80 18.52
C ALA A 183 -0.51 7.09 20.03
N LYS A 184 -0.75 6.09 20.90
CA LYS A 184 -0.60 6.19 22.37
C LYS A 184 0.82 6.49 22.82
N GLU A 185 1.81 6.15 22.01
CA GLU A 185 3.23 6.37 22.30
C GLU A 185 3.68 7.79 21.89
N THR A 186 2.78 8.58 21.30
CA THR A 186 3.08 9.95 20.86
C THR A 186 2.54 11.01 21.83
N PRO A 187 3.16 12.20 21.90
CA PRO A 187 2.61 13.34 22.63
C PRO A 187 1.24 13.83 22.10
N PHE A 188 0.84 13.38 20.91
CA PHE A 188 -0.39 13.79 20.25
C PHE A 188 -1.60 12.92 20.60
N TYR A 189 -1.42 11.85 21.38
CA TYR A 189 -2.47 10.86 21.66
C TYR A 189 -3.80 11.47 22.11
N GLU A 190 -3.75 12.37 23.10
CA GLU A 190 -4.95 12.98 23.66
C GLU A 190 -5.70 13.85 22.63
N LYS A 191 -4.96 14.58 21.80
CA LYS A 191 -5.52 15.39 20.71
C LYS A 191 -6.17 14.50 19.64
N LEU A 192 -5.50 13.41 19.25
CA LEU A 192 -6.00 12.46 18.27
C LEU A 192 -7.27 11.76 18.77
N ARG A 193 -7.28 11.33 20.03
CA ARG A 193 -8.44 10.71 20.69
C ARG A 193 -9.65 11.63 20.74
N ALA A 194 -9.44 12.90 21.09
CA ALA A 194 -10.50 13.90 21.11
C ALA A 194 -11.10 14.12 19.71
N ALA A 195 -10.26 14.23 18.68
CA ALA A 195 -10.71 14.39 17.29
C ALA A 195 -11.50 13.17 16.77
N ALA A 196 -11.07 11.96 17.10
CA ALA A 196 -11.72 10.73 16.63
C ALA A 196 -13.16 10.55 17.16
N ASN A 197 -13.42 10.97 18.40
CA ASN A 197 -14.76 10.85 19.03
C ASN A 197 -15.83 11.71 18.34
N VAL A 198 -15.44 12.73 17.57
CA VAL A 198 -16.38 13.62 16.87
C VAL A 198 -16.99 12.95 15.63
N HIS A 199 -16.35 11.93 15.06
CA HIS A 199 -16.70 11.37 13.74
C HIS A 199 -17.52 10.07 13.77
N HIS A 200 -17.80 9.49 14.94
CA HIS A 200 -18.35 8.12 15.06
C HIS A 200 -19.78 7.87 14.54
N ARG A 201 -20.61 8.88 14.25
CA ARG A 201 -22.03 8.65 13.89
C ARG A 201 -22.30 8.34 12.41
N ASP A 202 -21.48 8.83 11.48
CA ASP A 202 -21.75 8.71 10.03
C ASP A 202 -20.92 7.60 9.33
N ASP A 203 -19.81 7.17 9.93
CA ASP A 203 -18.80 6.31 9.27
C ASP A 203 -19.15 4.79 9.30
N LEU A 204 -20.02 4.36 10.23
CA LEU A 204 -20.50 2.97 10.34
C LEU A 204 -21.31 2.53 9.12
N LEU A 205 -22.11 3.44 8.54
CA LEU A 205 -22.94 3.15 7.37
C LEU A 205 -22.10 2.96 6.10
N LYS A 206 -21.03 3.74 5.91
CA LYS A 206 -20.14 3.66 4.74
C LYS A 206 -19.27 2.40 4.72
N PHE A 207 -18.69 2.03 5.87
CA PHE A 207 -17.92 0.79 5.98
C PHE A 207 -18.80 -0.45 5.74
N CYS A 208 -19.98 -0.49 6.37
CA CYS A 208 -20.97 -1.54 6.12
C CYS A 208 -21.38 -1.58 4.64
N TYR A 209 -21.61 -0.45 3.98
CA TYR A 209 -21.97 -0.43 2.56
C TYR A 209 -20.87 -1.02 1.65
N HIS A 210 -19.59 -0.77 1.96
CA HIS A 210 -18.47 -1.35 1.22
C HIS A 210 -18.23 -2.84 1.47
N CYS A 211 -18.63 -3.37 2.64
CA CYS A 211 -18.54 -4.79 2.97
C CYS A 211 -19.79 -5.60 2.60
N LEU A 212 -20.97 -4.99 2.55
CA LEU A 212 -22.27 -5.66 2.33
C LEU A 212 -22.57 -5.98 0.86
N LEU A 213 -21.85 -5.42 -0.10
CA LEU A 213 -22.04 -5.69 -1.54
C LEU A 213 -21.24 -6.90 -2.06
N SER A 214 -20.69 -7.75 -1.19
CA SER A 214 -20.02 -9.00 -1.60
C SER A 214 -20.22 -10.10 -0.55
N PRO A 215 -20.25 -11.39 -0.93
CA PRO A 215 -20.50 -12.48 -0.01
C PRO A 215 -19.35 -12.61 0.99
N ILE A 216 -19.55 -12.05 2.18
CA ILE A 216 -18.60 -12.11 3.31
C ILE A 216 -18.36 -13.57 3.69
N SER A 217 -17.09 -13.97 3.76
CA SER A 217 -16.68 -15.32 4.19
C SER A 217 -17.15 -15.62 5.61
N LYS A 218 -17.38 -16.90 5.92
CA LYS A 218 -17.87 -17.37 7.22
C LYS A 218 -17.02 -16.84 8.40
N SER A 219 -15.70 -16.84 8.26
CA SER A 219 -14.75 -16.34 9.26
C SER A 219 -14.93 -14.85 9.60
N HIS A 220 -15.27 -14.02 8.61
CA HIS A 220 -15.51 -12.60 8.84
C HIS A 220 -16.87 -12.34 9.52
N ARG A 221 -17.88 -13.17 9.22
CA ARG A 221 -19.18 -13.12 9.91
C ARG A 221 -19.04 -13.52 11.39
N GLU A 222 -18.23 -14.54 11.67
CA GLU A 222 -17.95 -15.00 13.03
C GLU A 222 -17.18 -13.94 13.84
N SER A 223 -16.19 -13.29 13.24
CA SER A 223 -15.44 -12.21 13.89
C SER A 223 -16.35 -11.01 14.24
N ALA A 224 -17.26 -10.63 13.34
CA ALA A 224 -18.22 -9.55 13.58
C ALA A 224 -19.33 -9.91 14.58
N ALA A 225 -19.76 -11.18 14.65
CA ALA A 225 -20.73 -11.66 15.64
C ALA A 225 -20.19 -11.57 17.08
N LYS A 226 -18.87 -11.74 17.26
CA LYS A 226 -18.19 -11.56 18.56
C LYS A 226 -18.35 -10.14 19.14
N TYR A 227 -18.64 -9.15 18.29
CA TYR A 227 -18.86 -7.76 18.68
C TYR A 227 -20.35 -7.35 18.66
N GLY A 228 -21.29 -8.31 18.61
CA GLY A 228 -22.72 -8.05 18.78
C GLY A 228 -23.49 -7.74 17.49
N TYR A 229 -22.89 -7.91 16.32
CA TYR A 229 -23.54 -7.63 15.03
C TYR A 229 -24.16 -8.87 14.39
N ARG A 230 -25.37 -8.71 13.81
CA ARG A 230 -26.04 -9.73 12.99
C ARG A 230 -26.14 -9.25 11.54
N PHE A 231 -25.71 -10.08 10.60
CA PHE A 231 -25.91 -9.82 9.17
C PHE A 231 -27.25 -10.38 8.73
N PHE A 232 -28.11 -9.55 8.14
CA PHE A 232 -29.31 -10.00 7.45
C PHE A 232 -28.96 -10.25 5.98
N SER A 233 -29.20 -11.47 5.48
CA SER A 233 -29.16 -11.74 4.05
C SER A 233 -30.31 -10.99 3.39
N ARG A 234 -30.01 -10.09 2.44
CA ARG A 234 -31.03 -9.72 1.45
C ARG A 234 -31.28 -10.93 0.55
N PHE A 235 -32.56 -11.17 0.27
CA PHE A 235 -33.09 -12.11 -0.72
C PHE A 235 -32.44 -11.90 -2.09
#